data_AF-A0AA43CRB3-F1
#
_entry.id   AF-A0AA43CRB3-F1
#
_cell.length_a   1.000
_cell.length_b   1.000
_cell.length_c   1.000
_cell.angle_alpha   90.00
_cell.angle_beta   90.00
_cell.angle_gamma   90.00
#
_symmetry.space_group_name_H-M   'P 1'
#
loop_
_entity.id
_entity.type
_entity.pdbx_description
1 polymer ?
#
loop_
_entity_poly.entity_id
_entity_poly.type
_entity_poly.pdbx_seq_one_letter_code
_entity_poly.pdbx_strand_id
1 'polypeptide(L)'
;YIGSLKAIDPNDGSIKWEFKNNAPLWGGVMATAGGLVFTGTPEGFLVALDDETGKVLWKFQTGSGIVGQPVTWEMDGEQYLAVASGWGGAVPLWGGEVAKKVKYLNQGGSIWTFKLPKGLASGN
;
A
#
# COMPACT_ATOMS: atom_id res chain seq x y z
N TYR A 1 -5.51 -15.14 6.28
CA TYR A 1 -5.05 -13.75 6.11
C TYR A 1 -4.72 -13.18 7.48
N ILE A 2 -3.61 -12.44 7.58
CA ILE A 2 -3.18 -11.78 8.83
C ILE A 2 -3.46 -10.28 8.72
N GLY A 3 -3.08 -9.68 7.59
CA GLY A 3 -3.39 -8.30 7.28
C GLY A 3 -4.83 -8.11 6.81
N SER A 4 -5.42 -6.99 7.19
CA SER A 4 -6.76 -6.58 6.78
C SER A 4 -6.80 -5.04 6.72
N LEU A 5 -6.97 -4.49 5.51
CA LEU A 5 -7.27 -3.07 5.29
C LEU A 5 -8.78 -2.96 5.12
N LYS A 6 -9.40 -2.00 5.81
CA LYS A 6 -10.85 -1.84 5.84
C LYS A 6 -11.22 -0.39 5.57
N ALA A 7 -12.25 -0.17 4.75
CA ALA A 7 -13.01 1.06 4.78
C ALA A 7 -14.11 0.93 5.84
N ILE A 8 -14.13 1.88 6.76
CA ILE A 8 -15.07 1.92 7.88
C ILE A 8 -15.86 3.22 7.78
N ASP A 9 -17.18 3.13 7.85
CA ASP A 9 -18.02 4.32 8.00
C ASP A 9 -17.89 4.86 9.43
N PRO A 10 -17.41 6.09 9.63
CA PRO A 10 -17.21 6.62 10.97
C PRO A 10 -18.54 6.95 11.69
N ASN A 11 -19.66 7.02 10.98
CA ASN A 11 -20.96 7.36 11.59
C ASN A 11 -21.56 6.17 12.35
N ASP A 12 -21.41 4.96 11.84
CA ASP A 12 -22.02 3.75 12.41
C ASP A 12 -21.04 2.59 12.67
N GLY A 13 -19.77 2.75 12.27
CA GLY A 13 -18.73 1.73 12.43
C GLY A 13 -18.84 0.54 11.48
N SER A 14 -19.73 0.61 10.48
CA SER A 14 -19.90 -0.45 9.49
C SER A 14 -18.67 -0.57 8.58
N ILE A 15 -18.35 -1.80 8.19
CA ILE A 15 -17.27 -2.08 7.23
C ILE A 15 -17.88 -2.05 5.84
N LYS A 16 -17.47 -1.09 5.00
CA LYS A 16 -17.93 -0.98 3.60
C LYS A 16 -17.29 -2.06 2.73
N TRP A 17 -15.99 -2.25 2.90
CA TRP A 17 -15.23 -3.31 2.21
C TRP A 17 -13.98 -3.70 3.01
N GLU A 18 -13.41 -4.86 2.65
CA GLU A 18 -12.21 -5.41 3.27
C GLU A 18 -11.25 -5.96 2.22
N PHE A 19 -10.00 -5.48 2.24
CA PHE A 19 -8.88 -6.05 1.52
C PHE A 19 -8.04 -6.92 2.46
N LYS A 20 -7.92 -8.20 2.15
CA LYS A 20 -7.20 -9.19 2.98
C LYS A 20 -5.81 -9.46 2.42
N ASN A 21 -4.81 -9.51 3.29
CA ASN A 21 -3.42 -9.83 2.94
C ASN A 21 -2.85 -11.00 3.77
N ASN A 22 -2.03 -11.84 3.15
CA ASN A 22 -1.53 -13.04 3.81
C ASN A 22 -0.56 -12.68 4.94
N ALA A 23 0.40 -11.80 4.67
CA ALA A 23 1.26 -11.19 5.68
C ALA A 23 0.53 -10.02 6.40
N PRO A 24 0.96 -9.62 7.61
CA PRO A 24 0.40 -8.47 8.33
C PRO A 24 0.59 -7.18 7.53
N LEU A 25 -0.44 -6.35 7.42
CA LEU A 25 -0.25 -5.00 6.87
C LEU A 25 0.46 -4.14 7.92
N TRP A 26 1.57 -3.53 7.51
CA TRP A 26 2.44 -2.75 8.39
C TRP A 26 2.85 -1.40 7.79
N GLY A 27 2.44 -1.13 6.54
CA GLY A 27 2.65 0.13 5.86
C GLY A 27 1.51 1.11 6.06
N GLY A 28 1.76 2.35 5.64
CA GLY A 28 0.77 3.42 5.66
C GLY A 28 -0.33 3.29 4.63
N VAL A 29 -1.31 4.18 4.72
CA VAL A 29 -2.43 4.28 3.78
C VAL A 29 -2.56 5.73 3.34
N MET A 30 -2.72 5.96 2.04
CA MET A 30 -2.97 7.27 1.45
C MET A 30 -4.20 7.18 0.54
N ALA A 31 -5.18 8.06 0.73
CA ALA A 31 -6.33 8.18 -0.17
C ALA A 31 -6.20 9.45 -1.04
N THR A 32 -6.80 9.45 -2.23
CA THR A 32 -6.82 10.60 -3.13
C THR A 32 -8.25 10.93 -3.56
N ALA A 33 -8.48 12.18 -3.97
CA ALA A 33 -9.77 12.60 -4.54
C ALA A 33 -10.07 11.94 -5.91
N GLY A 34 -9.11 11.20 -6.49
CA GLY A 34 -9.28 10.47 -7.74
C GLY A 34 -9.87 9.06 -7.57
N GLY A 35 -10.43 8.74 -6.41
CA GLY A 35 -11.07 7.43 -6.15
C GLY A 35 -10.08 6.30 -5.83
N LEU A 36 -8.89 6.63 -5.32
CA LEU A 36 -7.81 5.66 -5.10
C LEU A 36 -7.30 5.65 -3.67
N VAL A 37 -7.09 4.44 -3.14
CA VAL A 37 -6.40 4.17 -1.88
C VAL A 37 -5.10 3.43 -2.17
N PHE A 38 -3.98 3.96 -1.68
CA PHE A 38 -2.66 3.35 -1.83
C PHE A 38 -2.16 2.79 -0.51
N THR A 39 -1.58 1.59 -0.53
CA THR A 39 -0.87 1.02 0.62
C THR A 39 0.24 0.07 0.18
N GLY A 40 1.16 -0.21 1.09
CA GLY A 40 2.24 -1.17 0.89
C GLY A 40 1.96 -2.51 1.57
N THR A 41 2.42 -3.61 0.95
CA THR A 41 2.37 -4.94 1.57
C THR A 41 3.77 -5.45 1.93
N PRO A 42 3.90 -6.34 2.94
CA PRO A 42 5.18 -7.00 3.25
C PRO A 42 5.77 -7.79 2.09
N GLU A 43 4.92 -8.32 1.20
CA GLU A 43 5.33 -9.01 -0.03
C GLU A 43 5.98 -8.07 -1.06
N GLY A 44 6.07 -6.77 -0.77
CA GLY A 44 6.78 -5.76 -1.54
C GLY A 44 5.96 -5.08 -2.61
N PHE A 45 4.65 -5.28 -2.59
CA PHE A 45 3.73 -4.61 -3.51
C PHE A 45 3.32 -3.24 -2.96
N LEU A 46 3.49 -2.19 -3.77
CA LEU A 46 2.66 -0.99 -3.66
C LEU A 46 1.37 -1.29 -4.42
N VAL A 47 0.22 -1.19 -3.75
CA VAL A 47 -1.09 -1.46 -4.34
C VAL A 47 -1.92 -0.19 -4.40
N ALA A 48 -2.72 -0.06 -5.44
CA ALA A 48 -3.80 0.93 -5.54
C ALA A 48 -5.13 0.18 -5.57
N LEU A 49 -6.04 0.57 -4.68
CA LEU A 49 -7.39 0.05 -4.55
C LEU A 49 -8.38 1.13 -4.95
N ASP A 50 -9.49 0.70 -5.55
CA ASP A 50 -10.71 1.49 -5.69
C ASP A 50 -11.27 1.82 -4.29
N ASP A 51 -11.55 3.09 -4.02
CA ASP A 51 -11.93 3.56 -2.68
C ASP A 51 -13.36 3.19 -2.26
N GLU A 52 -14.25 2.93 -3.22
CA GLU A 52 -15.64 2.51 -2.97
C GLU A 52 -15.77 1.00 -2.80
N THR A 53 -14.94 0.20 -3.49
CA THR A 53 -15.09 -1.26 -3.55
C THR A 53 -13.97 -2.05 -2.88
N GLY A 54 -12.80 -1.43 -2.63
CA GLY A 54 -11.60 -2.11 -2.14
C GLY A 54 -10.98 -3.07 -3.18
N LYS A 55 -11.37 -2.98 -4.46
CA LYS A 55 -10.80 -3.80 -5.52
C LYS A 55 -9.41 -3.29 -5.87
N VAL A 56 -8.43 -4.20 -5.93
CA VAL A 56 -7.09 -3.84 -6.43
C VAL A 56 -7.16 -3.51 -7.92
N LEU A 57 -6.84 -2.28 -8.27
CA LEU A 57 -6.81 -1.78 -9.64
C LEU A 57 -5.41 -1.83 -10.24
N TRP A 58 -4.39 -1.65 -9.40
CA TRP A 58 -2.99 -1.66 -9.82
C TRP A 58 -2.08 -2.15 -8.70
N LYS A 59 -0.94 -2.74 -9.07
CA LYS A 59 0.14 -3.05 -8.15
C LYS A 59 1.51 -3.07 -8.83
N PHE A 60 2.55 -2.76 -8.07
CA PHE A 60 3.94 -2.85 -8.53
C PHE A 60 4.85 -3.47 -7.46
N GLN A 61 5.74 -4.37 -7.88
CA GLN A 61 6.67 -5.07 -7.01
C GLN A 61 7.99 -4.28 -6.86
N THR A 62 8.28 -3.83 -5.64
CA THR A 62 9.47 -3.01 -5.30
C THR A 62 10.68 -3.84 -4.89
N GLY A 63 10.53 -5.15 -4.70
CA GLY A 63 11.57 -6.11 -4.36
C GLY A 63 11.76 -6.35 -2.86
N SER A 64 11.22 -5.49 -1.99
CA SER A 64 11.21 -5.67 -0.53
C SER A 64 9.92 -5.13 0.08
N GLY A 65 9.57 -5.63 1.27
CA GLY A 65 8.34 -5.26 1.96
C GLY A 65 8.20 -3.76 2.21
N ILE A 66 7.00 -3.24 2.04
CA ILE A 66 6.72 -1.81 2.21
C ILE A 66 6.10 -1.56 3.57
N VAL A 67 6.84 -0.86 4.43
CA VAL A 67 6.37 -0.36 5.74
C VAL A 67 6.24 1.17 5.76
N GLY A 68 6.57 1.85 4.66
CA GLY A 68 6.48 3.30 4.51
C GLY A 68 5.06 3.80 4.29
N GLN A 69 4.86 5.11 4.49
CA GLN A 69 3.65 5.83 4.10
C GLN A 69 3.78 6.28 2.64
N PRO A 70 2.84 5.94 1.74
CA PRO A 70 2.82 6.53 0.41
C PRO A 70 2.55 8.04 0.47
N VAL A 71 3.12 8.80 -0.47
CA VAL A 71 2.87 10.25 -0.63
C VAL A 71 2.70 10.60 -2.10
N THR A 72 1.85 11.57 -2.41
CA THR A 72 1.65 12.10 -3.76
C THR A 72 1.79 13.62 -3.79
N TRP A 73 2.25 14.16 -4.92
CA TRP A 73 2.37 15.59 -5.17
C TRP A 73 2.29 15.86 -6.69
N GLU A 74 2.14 17.13 -7.06
CA GLU A 74 2.25 17.58 -8.45
C GLU A 74 3.58 18.32 -8.67
N MET A 75 4.20 18.09 -9.82
CA MET A 75 5.36 18.83 -10.30
C MET A 75 5.25 18.98 -11.82
N ASP A 76 5.39 20.20 -12.32
CA ASP A 76 5.31 20.53 -13.76
C ASP A 76 4.03 20.02 -14.47
N GLY A 77 2.91 19.98 -13.74
CA GLY A 77 1.61 19.49 -14.25
C GLY A 77 1.53 17.98 -14.41
N GLU A 78 2.41 17.22 -13.75
CA GLU A 78 2.34 15.76 -13.65
C GLU A 78 2.24 15.32 -12.19
N GLN A 79 1.39 14.33 -11.93
CA GLN A 79 1.24 13.78 -10.59
C GLN A 79 2.28 12.68 -10.34
N TYR A 80 2.93 12.77 -9.20
CA TYR A 80 3.93 11.82 -8.71
C TYR A 80 3.41 11.07 -7.50
N LEU A 81 3.91 9.85 -7.31
CA LEU A 81 3.65 8.99 -6.16
C LEU A 81 4.99 8.43 -5.68
N ALA A 82 5.28 8.50 -4.38
CA ALA A 82 6.47 7.87 -3.83
C ALA A 82 6.18 7.04 -2.58
N VAL A 83 7.04 6.05 -2.34
CA VAL A 83 7.00 5.21 -1.14
C VAL A 83 8.39 4.68 -0.81
N ALA A 84 8.69 4.55 0.49
CA ALA A 84 9.88 3.87 0.97
C ALA A 84 9.63 2.34 1.06
N SER A 85 10.54 1.56 0.45
CA SER A 85 10.51 0.09 0.44
C SER A 85 11.71 -0.46 1.21
N GLY A 86 11.44 -1.43 2.09
CA GLY A 86 12.41 -2.06 2.98
C GLY A 86 11.71 -2.80 4.13
N TRP A 87 11.70 -4.14 4.07
CA TRP A 87 11.03 -4.95 5.08
C TRP A 87 11.74 -4.89 6.44
N GLY A 88 10.96 -4.70 7.51
CA GLY A 88 11.48 -4.57 8.87
C GLY A 88 10.38 -4.33 9.91
N GLY A 89 10.69 -3.52 10.93
CA GLY A 89 9.78 -3.21 12.04
C GLY A 89 9.75 -4.30 13.11
N ALA A 90 8.66 -4.37 13.88
CA ALA A 90 8.57 -5.26 15.04
C ALA A 90 8.27 -6.72 14.67
N VAL A 91 7.58 -6.97 13.54
CA VAL A 91 7.09 -8.31 13.17
C VAL A 91 8.21 -9.37 13.11
N PRO A 92 9.40 -9.12 12.50
CA PRO A 92 10.47 -10.11 12.46
C PRO A 92 11.04 -10.50 13.83
N LEU A 93 10.96 -9.62 14.83
CA LEU A 93 11.56 -9.81 16.15
C LEU A 93 10.53 -10.31 17.20
N TRP A 94 9.29 -9.83 17.11
CA TRP A 94 8.26 -10.00 18.15
C TRP A 94 6.99 -10.71 17.65
N GLY A 95 6.93 -11.10 16.38
CA GLY A 95 5.72 -11.66 15.77
C GLY A 95 5.40 -13.12 16.13
N GLY A 96 6.23 -13.83 16.89
CA GLY A 96 6.00 -15.24 17.23
C GLY A 96 5.78 -16.12 15.99
N GLU A 97 4.65 -16.82 15.93
CA GLU A 97 4.27 -17.63 14.75
C GLU A 97 4.10 -16.80 13.47
N VAL A 98 3.76 -15.50 13.58
CA VAL A 98 3.69 -14.60 12.42
C VAL A 98 5.08 -14.35 11.84
N ALA A 99 6.10 -14.19 12.69
CA ALA A 99 7.48 -14.01 12.24
C ALA A 99 7.96 -15.21 11.40
N LYS A 100 7.60 -16.44 11.80
CA LYS A 100 7.90 -17.66 11.04
C LYS A 100 7.23 -17.67 9.67
N LYS A 101 6.01 -17.13 9.55
CA LYS A 101 5.29 -17.06 8.27
C LYS A 101 5.91 -16.08 7.29
N VAL A 102 6.53 -15.00 7.76
CA VAL A 102 7.09 -13.94 6.92
C VAL A 102 8.61 -14.00 6.77
N LYS A 103 9.25 -15.05 7.28
CA LYS A 103 10.73 -15.23 7.23
C LYS A 103 11.33 -15.29 5.82
N TYR A 104 10.49 -15.48 4.80
CA TYR A 104 10.91 -15.51 3.40
C TYR A 104 11.04 -14.12 2.78
N LEU A 105 10.60 -13.06 3.49
CA LEU A 105 10.67 -11.70 3.02
C LEU A 105 12.10 -11.16 3.18
N ASN A 106 12.69 -10.75 2.07
CA ASN A 106 14.02 -10.14 2.07
C ASN A 106 13.97 -8.68 2.52
N GLN A 107 15.02 -8.25 3.21
CA GLN A 107 15.28 -6.84 3.52
C GLN A 107 15.51 -6.03 2.25
N GLY A 108 15.51 -4.71 2.40
CA GLY A 108 15.78 -3.74 1.35
C GLY A 108 15.88 -2.34 1.93
N GLY A 109 16.15 -1.35 1.08
CA GLY A 109 16.20 0.05 1.47
C GLY A 109 16.27 0.93 0.23
N SER A 110 15.12 1.42 -0.21
CA SER A 110 15.01 2.23 -1.42
C SER A 110 13.81 3.17 -1.37
N ILE A 111 13.87 4.24 -2.15
CA ILE A 111 12.72 5.12 -2.43
C ILE A 111 12.29 4.86 -3.87
N TRP A 112 11.02 4.53 -4.04
CA TRP A 112 10.41 4.35 -5.34
C TRP A 112 9.56 5.57 -5.66
N THR A 113 9.73 6.12 -6.86
CA THR A 113 8.91 7.23 -7.37
C THR A 113 8.27 6.82 -8.69
N PHE A 114 6.97 7.01 -8.78
CA PHE A 114 6.12 6.74 -9.93
C PHE A 114 5.53 8.07 -10.42
N LYS A 115 5.09 8.11 -11.66
CA LYS A 115 4.46 9.27 -12.29
C LYS A 115 3.30 8.83 -13.17
N LEU A 116 2.21 9.61 -13.19
CA LEU A 116 1.20 9.51 -14.23
C LEU A 116 1.59 10.46 -15.38
N PRO A 117 1.96 9.95 -16.57
CA PRO A 117 2.34 10.81 -17.68
C PRO A 117 1.18 11.72 -18.10
N LYS A 118 1.45 13.01 -18.31
CA LYS A 118 0.42 14.02 -18.66
C LYS A 118 -0.51 13.59 -19.80
N GLY A 119 0.05 12.95 -20.84
CA GLY A 119 -0.72 12.50 -22.01
C GLY A 119 -1.66 11.31 -21.75
N LEU A 120 -1.53 10.64 -20.60
CA LEU A 120 -2.41 9.54 -20.18
C LEU A 120 -3.39 9.96 -19.08
N ALA A 121 -3.20 11.14 -18.48
CA ALA A 121 -4.05 11.66 -17.43
C ALA A 121 -5.39 12.23 -17.97
N SER A 122 -5.48 12.52 -19.26
CA SER A 122 -6.74 12.93 -19.90
C SER A 122 -7.63 11.71 -20.13
N GLY A 123 -8.41 11.35 -19.11
CA GLY A 123 -9.39 10.29 -19.15
C GLY A 123 -10.52 10.55 -18.14
N ASN A 124 -11.67 10.94 -18.70
CA ASN A 124 -12.95 11.37 -18.11
C ASN A 124 -13.04 12.80 -17.58
#